data_AF-A0A0D2IXP1-F1
#
_entry.id   AF-A0A0D2IXP1-F1
#
_cell.length_a   1.000
_cell.length_b   1.000
_cell.length_c   1.000
_cell.angle_alpha   90.00
_cell.angle_beta   90.00
_cell.angle_gamma   90.00
#
_symmetry.space_group_name_H-M   'P 1'
#
loop_
_entity.id
_entity.type
_entity.pdbx_description
1 polymer ?
#
loop_
_entity_poly.entity_id
_entity_poly.type
_entity_poly.pdbx_seq_one_letter_code
_entity_poly.pdbx_strand_id
1 'polypeptide(L)'
;MDLFVRASPPEFQVLALDELFVTDVADAMILHRLFDRLWDAGLVLVATSNRAPDRLYEGGLQRALFLPFIARLKEQCVIHDMASPVDYRRLAQHQRGLYFVTPDRDQQLYEAFLEAGGGVLQPAPDTVQVAMGRVLQVPDAVDTTQAP
;
A
#
# COMPACT_ATOMS: atom_id res chain seq x y z
N MET A 1 -9.92 12.18 20.82
CA MET A 1 -9.94 11.11 19.80
C MET A 1 -9.06 10.04 20.38
N ASP A 2 -9.69 9.03 20.96
CA ASP A 2 -9.07 8.23 22.00
C ASP A 2 -8.69 6.89 21.39
N LEU A 3 -7.40 6.70 21.10
CA LEU A 3 -6.86 5.43 20.65
C LEU A 3 -6.67 4.53 21.88
N PHE A 4 -7.63 3.64 22.14
CA PHE A 4 -7.50 2.63 23.19
C PHE A 4 -6.71 1.42 22.66
N VAL A 5 -5.45 1.29 23.08
CA VAL A 5 -4.67 0.04 22.92
C VAL A 5 -4.89 -0.81 24.17
N ARG A 6 -5.63 -1.91 24.04
CA ARG A 6 -5.85 -2.87 25.11
C ARG A 6 -4.61 -3.77 25.24
N ALA A 7 -3.85 -3.61 26.32
CA ALA A 7 -2.74 -4.51 26.65
C ALA A 7 -3.29 -5.89 27.08
N SER A 8 -2.79 -6.94 26.44
CA SER A 8 -2.94 -8.36 26.78
C SER A 8 -1.53 -8.95 26.93
N PRO A 9 -1.26 -9.93 27.83
CA PRO A 9 0.10 -10.33 28.21
C PRO A 9 0.75 -11.27 27.16
N PRO A 10 2.01 -11.70 27.39
CA PRO A 10 3.18 -11.46 26.55
C PRO A 10 3.21 -12.30 25.26
N GLU A 11 2.25 -12.12 24.38
CA GLU A 11 2.37 -12.61 23.01
C GLU A 11 3.09 -11.52 22.21
N PHE A 12 4.31 -11.81 21.73
CA PHE A 12 5.05 -10.91 20.85
C PHE A 12 4.12 -10.47 19.70
N GLN A 13 3.83 -9.17 19.64
CA GLN A 13 2.98 -8.63 18.59
C GLN A 13 3.87 -8.39 17.37
N VAL A 14 3.69 -9.21 16.33
CA VAL A 14 4.30 -8.94 15.03
C VAL A 14 3.38 -8.00 14.27
N LEU A 15 3.90 -6.84 13.89
CA LEU A 15 3.23 -5.91 12.99
C LEU A 15 3.92 -5.96 11.64
N ALA A 16 3.19 -6.40 10.61
CA ALA A 16 3.66 -6.39 9.23
C ALA A 16 3.02 -5.21 8.48
N LEU A 17 3.83 -4.28 7.99
CA LEU A 17 3.39 -3.15 7.17
C LEU A 17 3.96 -3.29 5.77
N ASP A 18 3.07 -3.46 4.79
CA ASP A 18 3.46 -3.35 3.39
C ASP A 18 3.44 -1.89 2.94
N GLU A 19 4.41 -1.52 2.10
CA GLU A 19 4.60 -0.20 1.52
C GLU A 19 4.52 0.97 2.51
N LEU A 20 5.33 0.93 3.57
CA LEU A 20 5.44 2.01 4.54
C LEU A 20 5.87 3.32 3.85
N PHE A 21 4.93 4.25 3.76
CA PHE A 21 5.12 5.58 3.18
C PHE A 21 4.38 6.63 4.02
N VAL A 22 5.05 7.74 4.32
CA VAL A 22 4.54 8.80 5.21
C VAL A 22 4.40 10.10 4.41
N THR A 23 3.16 10.52 4.16
CA THR A 23 2.83 11.70 3.33
C THR A 23 2.39 12.92 4.12
N ASP A 24 1.62 12.71 5.19
CA ASP A 24 1.11 13.79 6.03
C ASP A 24 1.37 13.49 7.51
N VAL A 25 1.92 14.47 8.19
CA VAL A 25 2.64 14.35 9.46
C VAL A 25 1.71 14.52 10.65
N ALA A 26 0.50 14.00 10.58
CA ALA A 26 -0.62 14.38 11.45
C ALA A 26 -0.36 14.29 12.96
N ASP A 27 0.69 13.62 13.40
CA ASP A 27 1.66 14.23 14.31
C ASP A 27 2.89 13.32 14.26
N ALA A 28 4.03 13.77 13.74
CA ALA A 28 5.28 13.01 13.85
C ALA A 28 5.54 12.56 15.31
N MET A 29 5.04 13.35 16.26
CA MET A 29 5.00 13.03 17.69
C MET A 29 4.08 11.85 18.03
N ILE A 30 2.91 11.70 17.39
CA ILE A 30 2.02 10.56 17.61
C ILE A 30 2.65 9.28 17.08
N LEU A 31 3.17 9.29 15.84
CA LEU A 31 3.84 8.12 15.27
C LEU A 31 5.03 7.70 16.13
N HIS A 32 5.88 8.66 16.52
CA HIS A 32 7.00 8.40 17.41
C HIS A 32 6.52 7.80 18.74
N ARG A 33 5.59 8.44 19.45
CA ARG A 33 5.10 7.99 20.75
C ARG A 33 4.39 6.64 20.69
N LEU A 34 3.63 6.37 19.63
CA LEU A 34 2.93 5.10 19.45
C LEU A 34 3.94 3.97 19.32
N PHE A 35 4.84 4.07 18.34
CA PHE A 35 5.81 3.01 18.09
C PHE A 35 6.79 2.84 19.24
N ASP A 36 7.18 3.92 19.93
CA ASP A 36 8.04 3.82 21.11
C ASP A 36 7.37 2.97 22.21
N ARG A 37 6.08 3.19 22.47
CA ARG A 37 5.30 2.35 23.41
C ARG A 37 5.09 0.92 22.93
N LEU A 38 4.93 0.70 21.63
CA LEU A 38 4.78 -0.64 21.08
C LEU A 38 6.10 -1.43 21.18
N TRP A 39 7.25 -0.80 20.90
CA TRP A 39 8.56 -1.42 21.08
C TRP A 39 8.86 -1.68 22.55
N ASP A 40 8.54 -0.75 23.46
CA ASP A 40 8.63 -0.98 24.91
C ASP A 40 7.78 -2.18 25.37
N ALA A 41 6.68 -2.48 24.65
CA ALA A 41 5.81 -3.62 24.89
C ALA A 41 6.23 -4.91 24.15
N GLY A 42 7.36 -4.91 23.43
CA GLY A 42 7.90 -6.09 22.73
C GLY A 42 7.41 -6.27 21.29
N LEU A 43 6.99 -5.20 20.60
CA LEU A 43 6.64 -5.24 19.18
C LEU A 43 7.81 -5.71 18.31
N VAL A 44 7.53 -6.63 17.39
CA VAL A 44 8.40 -6.95 16.25
C VAL A 44 7.81 -6.33 15.00
N LEU A 45 8.51 -5.37 14.39
CA LEU A 45 8.06 -4.71 13.15
C LEU A 45 8.73 -5.37 11.94
N VAL A 46 7.91 -5.77 10.97
CA VAL A 46 8.33 -6.14 9.62
C VAL A 46 7.72 -5.12 8.67
N ALA A 47 8.54 -4.40 7.91
CA ALA A 47 8.02 -3.39 6.98
C ALA A 47 8.77 -3.40 5.65
N THR A 48 8.03 -3.17 4.56
CA THR A 48 8.60 -2.88 3.24
C THR A 48 8.47 -1.39 2.96
N SER A 49 9.40 -0.81 2.20
CA SER A 49 9.26 0.57 1.73
C SER A 49 10.04 0.78 0.46
N ASN A 50 9.48 1.59 -0.43
CA ASN A 50 10.17 2.08 -1.64
C ASN A 50 11.16 3.22 -1.33
N ARG A 51 11.27 3.65 -0.06
CA ARG A 51 12.21 4.68 0.39
C ARG A 51 13.02 4.16 1.56
N ALA A 52 14.32 4.43 1.53
CA ALA A 52 15.18 4.19 2.69
C ALA A 52 14.63 4.95 3.93
N PRO A 53 14.86 4.47 5.16
CA PRO A 53 14.34 5.11 6.37
C PRO A 53 14.60 6.61 6.46
N ASP A 54 15.80 7.05 6.09
CA ASP A 54 16.17 8.46 6.10
C ASP A 54 15.36 9.30 5.08
N ARG A 55 14.81 8.68 4.04
CA ARG A 55 14.00 9.34 2.98
C ARG A 55 12.50 9.15 3.12
N LEU A 56 12.02 8.44 4.16
CA LEU A 56 10.60 8.17 4.39
C LEU A 56 9.73 9.45 4.41
N TYR A 57 10.28 10.54 4.95
CA TYR A 57 9.60 11.83 5.07
C TYR A 57 10.47 12.99 4.53
N GLU A 58 11.13 12.76 3.39
CA GLU A 58 11.95 13.78 2.73
C GLU A 58 11.08 14.94 2.20
N GLY A 59 11.52 16.19 2.43
CA GLY A 59 10.77 17.39 2.02
C GLY A 59 9.50 17.69 2.83
N GLY A 60 9.18 16.88 3.84
CA GLY A 60 7.99 17.04 4.67
C GLY A 60 8.04 18.25 5.60
N LEU A 61 6.86 18.83 5.87
CA LEU A 61 6.69 19.92 6.83
C LEU A 61 7.16 19.48 8.24
N GLN A 62 7.96 20.32 8.90
CA GLN A 62 8.51 20.06 10.25
C GLN A 62 9.26 18.72 10.41
N ARG A 63 9.94 18.24 9.36
CA ARG A 63 10.71 16.98 9.35
C ARG A 63 11.61 16.74 10.57
N ALA A 64 12.13 17.79 11.20
CA ALA A 64 12.92 17.67 12.42
C ALA A 64 12.19 16.90 13.54
N LEU A 65 10.87 17.02 13.65
CA LEU A 65 10.05 16.29 14.61
C LEU A 65 9.92 14.79 14.31
N PHE A 66 10.21 14.38 13.08
CA PHE A 66 10.16 12.99 12.62
C PHE A 66 11.51 12.27 12.74
N LEU A 67 12.62 13.02 12.86
CA LEU A 67 13.96 12.45 13.03
C LEU A 67 14.08 11.50 14.23
N PRO A 68 13.46 11.75 15.40
CA PRO A 68 13.47 10.82 16.52
C PRO A 68 12.81 9.47 16.19
N PHE A 69 11.73 9.46 15.40
CA PHE A 69 11.12 8.21 14.94
C PHE A 69 12.04 7.46 13.98
N ILE A 70 12.69 8.16 13.03
CA ILE A 70 13.67 7.54 12.13
C ILE A 70 14.83 6.92 12.95
N ALA A 71 15.36 7.63 13.94
CA ALA A 71 16.42 7.12 14.80
C ALA A 71 15.97 5.83 15.50
N ARG A 72 14.78 5.85 16.13
CA ARG A 72 14.23 4.69 16.82
C ARG A 72 13.97 3.51 15.88
N LEU A 73 13.45 3.77 14.68
CA LEU A 73 13.24 2.76 13.65
C LEU A 73 14.55 2.07 13.26
N LYS A 74 15.64 2.83 13.09
CA LYS A 74 16.98 2.30 12.76
C LYS A 74 17.62 1.53 13.92
N GLU A 75 17.26 1.84 15.17
CA GLU A 75 17.69 1.09 16.35
C GLU A 75 16.97 -0.25 16.50
N GLN A 76 15.66 -0.28 16.22
CA GLN A 76 14.81 -1.45 16.47
C GLN A 76 14.72 -2.41 15.27
N CYS A 77 15.05 -1.95 14.06
CA CYS A 77 14.93 -2.74 12.84
C CYS A 77 16.28 -2.94 12.13
N VAL A 78 16.47 -4.14 11.57
CA VAL A 78 17.54 -4.42 10.63
C VAL A 78 17.08 -3.99 9.23
N ILE A 79 17.85 -3.11 8.59
CA ILE A 79 17.50 -2.55 7.28
C ILE A 79 18.13 -3.41 6.19
N HIS A 80 17.28 -3.97 5.33
CA HIS A 80 17.70 -4.68 4.13
C HIS A 80 17.36 -3.86 2.90
N ASP A 81 18.39 -3.48 2.13
CA ASP A 81 18.17 -2.92 0.80
C ASP A 81 17.85 -4.06 -0.17
N MET A 82 16.63 -4.02 -0.72
CA MET A 82 16.15 -5.01 -1.70
C MET A 82 16.47 -4.60 -3.14
N ALA A 83 17.51 -3.79 -3.37
CA ALA A 83 18.02 -3.47 -4.69
C ALA A 83 18.34 -4.76 -5.48
N SER A 84 17.37 -5.16 -6.30
CA SER A 84 17.50 -6.29 -7.20
C SER A 84 17.75 -5.77 -8.62
N PRO A 85 18.78 -6.26 -9.33
CA PRO A 85 18.93 -5.97 -10.76
C PRO A 85 17.80 -6.61 -11.58
N VAL A 86 17.10 -7.58 -10.99
CA VAL A 86 15.99 -8.29 -11.59
C VAL A 86 14.68 -7.67 -11.10
N ASP A 87 13.96 -7.02 -12.00
CA ASP A 87 12.57 -6.66 -11.77
C ASP A 87 11.70 -7.90 -11.98
N TYR A 88 11.31 -8.56 -10.89
CA TYR A 88 10.48 -9.78 -10.94
C TYR A 88 9.11 -9.53 -11.57
N ARG A 89 8.62 -8.27 -11.60
CA ARG A 89 7.41 -7.90 -12.35
C ARG A 89 7.61 -8.06 -13.86
N ARG A 90 8.85 -7.86 -14.35
CA ARG A 90 9.21 -8.05 -15.76
C ARG A 90 9.32 -9.54 -16.12
N LEU A 91 9.78 -10.37 -15.19
CA LEU A 91 9.81 -11.82 -15.37
C LEU A 91 8.42 -12.44 -15.42
N ALA A 92 7.48 -11.87 -14.67
CA ALA A 92 6.06 -12.25 -14.71
C ALA A 92 5.31 -11.67 -15.92
N GLN A 93 5.97 -10.98 -16.88
CA GLN A 93 5.29 -10.39 -18.03
C GLN A 93 4.53 -11.46 -18.82
N HIS A 94 3.21 -11.38 -18.71
CA HIS A 94 2.27 -11.92 -19.67
C HIS A 94 2.63 -11.38 -21.07
N GLN A 95 2.56 -12.26 -22.08
CA GLN A 95 2.96 -12.02 -23.47
C GLN A 95 2.25 -10.85 -24.18
N ARG A 96 1.32 -10.14 -23.51
CA ARG A 96 0.42 -9.13 -24.08
C ARG A 96 0.84 -7.66 -23.87
N GLY A 97 1.97 -7.41 -23.21
CA GLY A 97 2.47 -6.05 -22.96
C GLY A 97 1.92 -5.41 -21.68
N LEU A 98 2.62 -4.38 -21.18
CA LEU A 98 2.36 -3.72 -19.87
C LEU A 98 1.45 -2.48 -19.98
N TYR A 99 1.30 -1.92 -21.18
CA TYR A 99 0.66 -0.63 -21.40
C TYR A 99 -0.31 -0.72 -22.58
N PHE A 100 -1.57 -0.37 -22.35
CA PHE A 100 -2.65 -0.35 -23.36
C PHE A 100 -3.11 1.11 -23.57
N VAL A 101 -2.24 1.94 -24.17
CA VAL A 101 -2.44 3.41 -24.22
C VAL A 101 -2.76 3.92 -25.63
N THR A 102 -3.05 3.03 -26.58
CA THR A 102 -3.39 3.43 -27.96
C THR A 102 -4.83 3.03 -28.31
N PRO A 103 -5.56 3.87 -29.08
CA PRO A 103 -6.99 3.65 -29.39
C PRO A 103 -7.29 2.34 -30.14
N ASP A 104 -6.27 1.72 -30.73
CA ASP A 104 -6.36 0.46 -31.46
C ASP A 104 -6.21 -0.78 -30.56
N ARG A 105 -5.89 -0.61 -29.27
CA ARG A 105 -5.62 -1.71 -28.32
C ARG A 105 -6.82 -2.08 -27.46
N ASP A 106 -7.97 -1.45 -27.66
CA ASP A 106 -9.19 -1.66 -26.89
C ASP A 106 -9.59 -3.14 -26.84
N GLN A 107 -9.47 -3.86 -27.96
CA GLN A 107 -9.79 -5.29 -28.05
C GLN A 107 -8.83 -6.16 -27.23
N GLN A 108 -7.53 -5.87 -27.24
CA GLN A 108 -6.53 -6.63 -26.49
C GLN A 108 -6.61 -6.37 -24.99
N LEU A 109 -6.91 -5.12 -24.62
CA LEU A 109 -7.20 -4.74 -23.24
C LEU A 109 -8.48 -5.44 -22.74
N TYR A 110 -9.53 -5.45 -23.57
CA TYR A 110 -10.79 -6.11 -23.26
C TYR A 110 -10.61 -7.62 -23.08
N GLU A 111 -9.88 -8.30 -23.97
CA GLU A 111 -9.56 -9.73 -23.84
C GLU A 111 -8.74 -10.03 -22.58
N ALA A 112 -7.72 -9.22 -22.28
CA ALA A 112 -6.94 -9.38 -21.06
C ALA A 112 -7.77 -9.13 -19.79
N PHE A 113 -8.71 -8.17 -19.84
CA PHE A 113 -9.65 -7.89 -18.76
C PHE A 113 -10.62 -9.06 -18.53
N LEU A 114 -11.18 -9.63 -19.61
CA LEU A 114 -12.05 -10.81 -19.53
C LEU A 114 -11.31 -12.01 -18.93
N GLU A 115 -10.07 -12.28 -19.35
CA GLU A 115 -9.27 -13.37 -18.79
C GLU A 115 -8.96 -13.18 -17.31
N ALA A 116 -8.58 -11.96 -16.90
CA ALA A 116 -8.36 -11.63 -15.50
C ALA A 116 -9.62 -11.81 -14.65
N GLY A 117 -10.80 -11.61 -15.24
CA GLY A 117 -12.10 -11.86 -14.61
C GLY A 117 -12.61 -13.30 -14.67
N GLY A 118 -11.84 -14.27 -15.19
CA GLY A 118 -12.28 -15.67 -15.26
C GLY A 118 -13.00 -16.07 -16.55
N GLY A 119 -12.90 -15.26 -17.61
CA GLY A 119 -13.20 -15.64 -18.99
C GLY A 119 -14.65 -15.44 -19.47
N VAL A 120 -15.62 -15.38 -18.57
CA VAL A 120 -17.02 -15.06 -18.94
C VAL A 120 -17.54 -13.97 -18.01
N LEU A 121 -17.50 -12.74 -18.48
CA LEU A 121 -18.11 -11.60 -17.82
C LEU A 121 -19.35 -11.19 -18.62
N GLN A 122 -20.48 -10.97 -17.94
CA GLN A 122 -21.65 -10.34 -18.54
C GLN A 122 -21.65 -8.85 -18.16
N PRO A 123 -21.16 -7.96 -19.04
CA PRO A 123 -21.15 -6.53 -18.74
C PRO A 123 -22.58 -5.99 -18.69
N ALA A 124 -22.86 -5.19 -17.68
CA ALA A 124 -24.09 -4.42 -17.56
C ALA A 124 -23.76 -2.98 -17.13
N PRO A 125 -24.55 -1.97 -17.54
CA PRO A 125 -24.36 -0.61 -17.06
C PRO A 125 -24.51 -0.53 -15.55
N ASP A 126 -23.61 0.20 -14.90
CA ASP A 126 -23.64 0.41 -13.45
C ASP A 126 -23.15 1.83 -13.07
N THR A 127 -23.38 2.20 -11.82
CA THR A 127 -22.96 3.48 -11.25
C THR A 127 -22.05 3.28 -10.05
N VAL A 128 -20.84 3.84 -10.13
CA VAL A 128 -19.88 3.80 -9.03
C VAL A 128 -19.84 5.15 -8.33
N GLN A 129 -20.11 5.18 -7.02
CA GLN A 129 -19.82 6.37 -6.21
C GLN A 129 -18.32 6.52 -6.04
N VAL A 130 -17.79 7.69 -6.40
CA VAL A 130 -16.37 8.04 -6.21
C VAL A 130 -16.21 9.16 -5.20
N ALA A 131 -14.97 9.44 -4.82
CA ALA A 131 -14.65 10.45 -3.81
C ALA A 131 -15.29 11.82 -4.12
N MET A 132 -15.72 12.49 -3.04
CA MET A 132 -16.42 13.78 -3.06
C MET A 132 -17.84 13.75 -3.65
N GLY A 133 -18.56 12.63 -3.47
CA GLY A 133 -19.98 12.53 -3.81
C GLY A 133 -20.29 12.52 -5.31
N ARG A 134 -19.27 12.32 -6.14
CA ARG A 134 -19.45 12.18 -7.59
C ARG A 134 -19.93 10.77 -7.92
N VAL A 135 -20.79 10.67 -8.93
CA VAL A 135 -21.26 9.39 -9.46
C VAL A 135 -20.68 9.21 -10.85
N LEU A 136 -19.93 8.13 -11.04
CA LEU A 136 -19.39 7.73 -12.33
C LEU A 136 -20.36 6.75 -12.98
N GLN A 137 -20.85 7.09 -14.18
CA GLN A 137 -21.59 6.16 -15.02
C GLN A 137 -20.59 5.24 -15.72
N VAL A 138 -20.72 3.95 -15.51
CA VAL A 138 -19.87 2.92 -16.11
C VAL A 138 -20.73 2.14 -17.12
N PRO A 139 -20.54 2.35 -18.44
CA PRO A 139 -21.37 1.70 -19.46
C PRO A 139 -21.31 0.18 -19.41
N ASP A 140 -20.14 -0.36 -19.06
CA ASP A 140 -19.86 -1.79 -18.96
C ASP A 140 -19.19 -2.09 -17.62
N ALA A 141 -19.94 -2.58 -16.65
CA ALA A 141 -19.45 -3.02 -15.35
C ALA A 141 -19.73 -4.51 -15.15
N VAL A 142 -18.95 -5.14 -14.27
CA VAL A 142 -19.14 -6.54 -13.89
C VAL A 142 -19.10 -6.64 -12.39
N ASP A 143 -20.12 -7.27 -11.80
CA ASP A 143 -20.23 -7.43 -10.36
C ASP A 143 -19.18 -8.43 -9.86
N THR A 144 -18.05 -7.91 -9.35
CA THR A 144 -16.97 -8.73 -8.78
C THR A 144 -17.32 -9.31 -7.40
N THR A 145 -18.49 -9.00 -6.85
CA THR A 145 -18.95 -9.53 -5.55
C THR A 145 -19.49 -10.96 -5.65
N GLN A 146 -19.56 -11.53 -6.87
CA GLN A 146 -19.95 -12.92 -7.14
C GLN A 146 -18.88 -13.71 -7.93
N ALA A 147 -17.59 -13.40 -7.76
CA ALA A 147 -16.55 -14.34 -8.15
C ALA A 147 -16.52 -15.51 -7.15
N PRO A 148 -16.39 -16.79 -7.59
CA PRO A 148 -16.33 -17.95 -6.69
C PRO A 148 -15.08 -17.97 -5.80
#